data_AF-A0A7V6G620-F1
#
_entry.id   AF-A0A7V6G620-F1
#
_cell.length_a   1.000
_cell.length_b   1.000
_cell.length_c   1.000
_cell.angle_alpha   90.00
_cell.angle_beta   90.00
_cell.angle_gamma   90.00
#
_symmetry.space_group_name_H-M   'P 1'
#
loop_
_entity.id
_entity.type
_entity.pdbx_description
1 polymer ?
#
loop_
_entity_poly.entity_id
_entity_poly.type
_entity_poly.pdbx_seq_one_letter_code
_entity_poly.pdbx_strand_id
1 'polypeptide(L)'
;MIYKAYSSDSNHLLSLPETGMGYQIIEGQLIGSYSTKRYVVYNSDLIVDLDNNFLTHKQRIINLGYSTILNESNRLDIRTDSIKLIPRSSLYESKFLAESEKLSMKRHSGGNGAIDNPRETANGVEIFVRISAYENDKRINFVENKLINGTYTTTHNDYIDCMYANDDPIDRYALPNDEKIKWAFYIRPQSIDILQRGIVQPAFGHNGGGIEAYFENGTSKNTYYNKKEYGK
;
A
#
# COMPACT_ATOMS: atom_id res chain seq x y z
N MET A 1 -17.84 5.81 -7.26
CA MET A 1 -18.52 4.50 -7.13
C MET A 1 -17.54 3.46 -6.60
N ILE A 2 -18.03 2.31 -6.13
CA ILE A 2 -17.20 1.19 -5.66
C ILE A 2 -17.49 -0.03 -6.52
N TYR A 3 -16.45 -0.76 -6.89
CA TYR A 3 -16.52 -1.88 -7.80
C TYR A 3 -15.64 -3.04 -7.34
N LYS A 4 -15.95 -4.20 -7.88
CA LYS A 4 -15.11 -5.40 -7.79
C LYS A 4 -14.34 -5.61 -9.10
N ALA A 5 -13.08 -5.97 -9.03
CA ALA A 5 -12.30 -6.38 -10.20
C ALA A 5 -12.76 -7.75 -10.73
N TYR A 6 -12.66 -7.97 -12.04
CA TYR A 6 -12.68 -9.35 -12.58
C TYR A 6 -11.38 -10.05 -12.19
N SER A 7 -11.40 -11.39 -12.10
CA SER A 7 -10.20 -12.16 -11.75
C SER A 7 -9.02 -11.90 -12.69
N SER A 8 -9.28 -11.66 -13.98
CA SER A 8 -8.26 -11.28 -14.96
C SER A 8 -7.63 -9.92 -14.63
N ASP A 9 -8.46 -8.94 -14.26
CA ASP A 9 -8.00 -7.61 -13.88
C ASP A 9 -7.25 -7.65 -12.55
N SER A 10 -7.73 -8.40 -11.55
CA SER A 10 -7.02 -8.61 -10.28
C SER A 10 -5.62 -9.17 -10.50
N ASN A 11 -5.47 -10.17 -11.39
CA ASN A 11 -4.17 -10.75 -11.71
C ASN A 11 -3.26 -9.74 -12.42
N HIS A 12 -3.82 -8.94 -13.34
CA HIS A 12 -3.07 -7.88 -13.99
C HIS A 12 -2.63 -6.80 -12.99
N LEU A 13 -3.51 -6.35 -12.10
CA LEU A 13 -3.23 -5.38 -11.05
C LEU A 13 -2.13 -5.88 -10.11
N LEU A 14 -2.14 -7.15 -9.72
CA LEU A 14 -1.07 -7.76 -8.92
C LEU A 14 0.29 -7.79 -9.63
N SER A 15 0.29 -7.88 -10.96
CA SER A 15 1.54 -7.84 -11.74
C SER A 15 2.16 -6.43 -11.80
N LEU A 16 1.36 -5.39 -11.55
CA LEU A 16 1.82 -4.01 -11.47
C LEU A 16 2.34 -3.70 -10.05
N PRO A 17 3.31 -2.79 -9.91
CA PRO A 17 3.75 -2.36 -8.59
C PRO A 17 2.67 -1.56 -7.86
N GLU A 18 2.81 -1.46 -6.54
CA GLU A 18 2.00 -0.58 -5.71
C GLU A 18 2.39 0.90 -5.90
N THR A 19 1.45 1.82 -5.64
CA THR A 19 1.73 3.26 -5.57
C THR A 19 2.20 3.67 -4.16
N GLY A 20 1.82 2.88 -3.17
CA GLY A 20 2.26 2.92 -1.77
C GLY A 20 1.75 1.67 -1.07
N MET A 21 2.18 1.43 0.16
CA MET A 21 1.85 0.19 0.87
C MET A 21 0.33 -0.08 0.89
N GLY A 22 -0.11 -1.20 0.32
CA GLY A 22 -1.49 -1.66 0.37
C GLY A 22 -2.43 -1.14 -0.72
N TYR A 23 -1.97 -0.29 -1.64
CA TYR A 23 -2.84 0.26 -2.69
C TYR A 23 -2.12 0.58 -4.01
N GLN A 24 -2.94 0.70 -5.06
CA GLN A 24 -2.53 1.24 -6.36
C GLN A 24 -3.44 2.37 -6.74
N ILE A 25 -2.88 3.41 -7.36
CA ILE A 25 -3.64 4.42 -8.08
C ILE A 25 -3.49 4.14 -9.56
N ILE A 26 -4.60 3.89 -10.22
CA ILE A 26 -4.62 3.58 -11.65
C ILE A 26 -5.46 4.61 -12.39
N GLU A 27 -5.12 4.81 -13.65
CA GLU A 27 -6.01 5.37 -14.66
C GLU A 27 -6.44 4.25 -15.61
N GLY A 28 -7.68 4.26 -16.06
CA GLY A 28 -8.11 3.39 -17.15
C GLY A 28 -9.44 3.78 -17.77
N GLN A 29 -9.74 3.13 -18.89
CA GLN A 29 -10.89 3.40 -19.73
C GLN A 29 -11.98 2.34 -19.50
N LEU A 30 -13.22 2.78 -19.27
CA LEU A 30 -14.37 1.86 -19.23
C LEU A 30 -14.69 1.35 -20.63
N ILE A 31 -15.13 0.09 -20.73
CA ILE A 31 -15.62 -0.49 -21.98
C ILE A 31 -16.80 0.37 -22.48
N GLY A 32 -16.74 0.80 -23.74
CA GLY A 32 -17.77 1.66 -24.35
C GLY A 32 -17.68 3.15 -24.00
N SER A 33 -16.70 3.58 -23.19
CA SER A 33 -16.41 4.99 -22.93
C SER A 33 -15.14 5.42 -23.66
N TYR A 34 -15.02 6.69 -24.06
CA TYR A 34 -13.77 7.28 -24.55
C TYR A 34 -12.98 8.01 -23.45
N SER A 35 -13.60 8.27 -22.29
CA SER A 35 -12.93 8.92 -21.17
C SER A 35 -12.16 7.93 -20.31
N THR A 36 -11.00 8.39 -19.83
CA THR A 36 -10.27 7.73 -18.76
C THR A 36 -10.76 8.24 -17.40
N LYS A 37 -10.66 7.40 -16.38
CA LYS A 37 -10.96 7.72 -14.99
C LYS A 37 -9.87 7.20 -14.09
N ARG A 38 -9.71 7.83 -12.94
CA ARG A 38 -8.77 7.41 -11.91
C ARG A 38 -9.47 6.60 -10.83
N TYR A 39 -8.75 5.61 -10.33
CA TYR A 39 -9.24 4.71 -9.30
C TYR A 39 -8.18 4.44 -8.24
N VAL A 40 -8.65 4.24 -7.01
CA VAL A 40 -7.88 3.60 -5.94
C VAL A 40 -8.22 2.13 -5.94
N VAL A 41 -7.20 1.28 -5.92
CA VAL A 41 -7.34 -0.17 -5.88
C VAL A 41 -6.80 -0.70 -4.57
N TYR A 42 -7.65 -1.38 -3.81
CA TYR A 42 -7.30 -2.04 -2.56
C TYR A 42 -7.21 -3.55 -2.73
N ASN A 43 -6.12 -4.14 -2.21
CA ASN A 43 -5.82 -5.58 -2.29
C ASN A 43 -5.99 -6.21 -3.69
N SER A 44 -5.85 -5.38 -4.73
CA SER A 44 -6.06 -5.73 -6.15
C SER A 44 -7.45 -6.24 -6.52
N ASP A 45 -8.47 -6.02 -5.67
CA ASP A 45 -9.81 -6.56 -5.86
C ASP A 45 -10.92 -5.51 -5.74
N LEU A 46 -10.78 -4.56 -4.81
CA LEU A 46 -11.76 -3.50 -4.60
C LEU A 46 -11.30 -2.23 -5.27
N ILE A 47 -12.07 -1.74 -6.24
CA ILE A 47 -11.75 -0.57 -7.05
C ILE A 47 -12.71 0.56 -6.68
N VAL A 48 -12.18 1.72 -6.30
CA VAL A 48 -12.96 2.89 -5.91
C VAL A 48 -12.66 4.05 -6.85
N ASP A 49 -13.71 4.65 -7.40
CA ASP A 49 -13.62 5.86 -8.23
C ASP A 49 -12.98 6.99 -7.39
N LEU A 50 -11.84 7.48 -7.87
CA LEU A 50 -11.08 8.55 -7.21
C LEU A 50 -11.59 9.94 -7.62
N ASP A 51 -12.16 10.06 -8.82
CA ASP A 51 -12.60 11.35 -9.38
C ASP A 51 -13.95 11.80 -8.83
N ASN A 52 -14.79 10.87 -8.36
CA ASN A 52 -16.16 11.16 -7.93
C ASN A 52 -16.51 10.57 -6.55
N ASN A 53 -16.82 11.45 -5.59
CA ASN A 53 -17.32 11.10 -4.25
C ASN A 53 -16.41 10.12 -3.48
N PHE A 54 -15.09 10.21 -3.69
CA PHE A 54 -14.12 9.30 -3.07
C PHE A 54 -14.26 9.24 -1.54
N LEU A 55 -14.41 10.38 -0.86
CA LEU A 55 -14.58 10.43 0.60
C LEU A 55 -15.83 9.69 1.08
N THR A 56 -16.95 9.83 0.38
CA THR A 56 -18.20 9.12 0.70
C THR A 56 -18.02 7.61 0.53
N HIS A 57 -17.32 7.19 -0.52
CA HIS A 57 -17.05 5.78 -0.76
C HIS A 57 -16.08 5.18 0.27
N LYS A 58 -15.01 5.92 0.60
CA LYS A 58 -14.08 5.57 1.69
C LYS A 58 -14.85 5.35 3.00
N GLN A 59 -15.72 6.29 3.40
CA GLN A 59 -16.49 6.18 4.63
C GLN A 59 -17.45 4.98 4.61
N ARG A 60 -18.07 4.69 3.46
CA ARG A 60 -18.94 3.52 3.31
C ARG A 60 -18.18 2.21 3.55
N ILE A 61 -16.94 2.10 3.07
CA ILE A 61 -16.11 0.90 3.29
C ILE A 61 -15.72 0.77 4.76
N ILE A 62 -15.32 1.87 5.40
CA ILE A 62 -15.01 1.89 6.84
C ILE A 62 -16.20 1.39 7.67
N ASN A 63 -17.41 1.84 7.32
CA ASN A 63 -18.62 1.53 8.10
C ASN A 63 -19.13 0.09 7.90
N LEU A 64 -19.03 -0.45 6.68
CA LEU A 64 -19.61 -1.76 6.33
C LEU A 64 -18.57 -2.90 6.28
N GLY A 65 -17.29 -2.57 6.20
CA GLY A 65 -16.17 -3.49 6.04
C GLY A 65 -15.90 -3.87 4.59
N TYR A 66 -14.62 -4.12 4.29
CA TYR A 66 -14.14 -4.47 2.95
C TYR A 66 -14.87 -5.67 2.36
N SER A 67 -14.96 -6.77 3.10
CA SER A 67 -15.53 -8.02 2.60
C SER A 67 -17.00 -7.87 2.21
N THR A 68 -17.77 -7.12 3.00
CA THR A 68 -19.18 -6.81 2.72
C THR A 68 -19.30 -6.01 1.43
N ILE A 69 -18.56 -4.91 1.32
CA ILE A 69 -18.60 -4.04 0.14
C ILE A 69 -18.13 -4.78 -1.11
N LEU A 70 -17.05 -5.57 -1.02
CA LEU A 70 -16.54 -6.33 -2.15
C LEU A 70 -17.59 -7.31 -2.69
N ASN A 71 -18.36 -7.95 -1.80
CA ASN A 71 -19.39 -8.91 -2.21
C ASN A 71 -20.65 -8.24 -2.78
N GLU A 72 -20.98 -7.04 -2.33
CA GLU A 72 -22.12 -6.25 -2.84
C GLU A 72 -21.81 -5.48 -4.13
N SER A 73 -20.53 -5.25 -4.43
CA SER A 73 -20.12 -4.39 -5.52
C SER A 73 -20.27 -5.06 -6.88
N ASN A 74 -20.82 -4.30 -7.85
CA ASN A 74 -20.81 -4.70 -9.25
C ASN A 74 -19.37 -4.76 -9.78
N ARG A 75 -19.17 -5.57 -10.82
CA ARG A 75 -17.86 -5.63 -11.48
C ARG A 75 -17.59 -4.38 -12.30
N LEU A 76 -16.33 -3.98 -12.36
CA LEU A 76 -15.88 -2.88 -13.21
C LEU A 76 -15.53 -3.42 -14.60
N ASP A 77 -16.27 -2.99 -15.62
CA ASP A 77 -15.95 -3.28 -17.02
C ASP A 77 -14.87 -2.30 -17.51
N ILE A 78 -13.66 -2.45 -16.99
CA ILE A 78 -12.47 -1.69 -17.41
C ILE A 78 -11.76 -2.43 -18.53
N ARG A 79 -11.22 -1.67 -19.49
CA ARG A 79 -10.32 -2.22 -20.50
C ARG A 79 -8.96 -2.52 -19.86
N THR A 80 -8.65 -3.80 -19.62
CA THR A 80 -7.41 -4.22 -18.94
C THR A 80 -6.14 -3.65 -19.60
N ASP A 81 -6.10 -3.60 -20.93
CA ASP A 81 -4.99 -3.03 -21.73
C ASP A 81 -4.82 -1.51 -21.56
N SER A 82 -5.84 -0.82 -21.05
CA SER A 82 -5.82 0.62 -20.80
C SER A 82 -5.32 0.99 -19.40
N ILE A 83 -5.16 0.02 -18.50
CA ILE A 83 -4.78 0.26 -17.11
C ILE A 83 -3.35 0.81 -17.06
N LYS A 84 -3.20 2.01 -16.51
CA LYS A 84 -1.91 2.67 -16.29
C LYS A 84 -1.76 3.00 -14.82
N LEU A 85 -0.62 2.64 -14.23
CA LEU A 85 -0.29 3.06 -12.88
C LEU A 85 0.03 4.55 -12.85
N ILE A 86 -0.60 5.28 -11.94
CA ILE A 86 -0.24 6.67 -11.66
C ILE A 86 0.91 6.64 -10.64
N PRO A 87 2.05 7.26 -10.95
CA PRO A 87 3.19 7.28 -10.05
C PRO A 87 2.89 8.12 -8.82
N ARG A 88 3.48 7.75 -7.68
CA ARG A 88 3.29 8.45 -6.40
C ARG A 88 3.63 9.94 -6.50
N SER A 89 4.64 10.30 -7.28
CA SER A 89 5.07 11.68 -7.51
C SER A 89 3.96 12.58 -8.07
N SER A 90 2.94 12.01 -8.73
CA SER A 90 1.77 12.76 -9.21
C SER A 90 0.69 13.00 -8.14
N LEU A 91 0.84 12.44 -6.93
CA LEU A 91 -0.11 12.59 -5.81
C LEU A 91 0.37 13.62 -4.77
N TYR A 92 1.27 14.52 -5.15
CA TYR A 92 1.93 15.44 -4.22
C TYR A 92 0.92 16.25 -3.39
N GLU A 93 0.96 16.06 -2.07
CA GLU A 93 0.26 16.90 -1.10
C GLU A 93 1.28 17.62 -0.22
N SER A 94 1.15 18.94 -0.10
CA SER A 94 1.99 19.72 0.81
C SER A 94 1.36 19.75 2.21
N LYS A 95 1.81 18.87 3.09
CA LYS A 95 1.49 18.91 4.53
C LYS A 95 2.74 19.13 5.37
N PHE A 96 2.60 19.96 6.40
CA PHE A 96 3.66 20.21 7.36
C PHE A 96 3.31 19.49 8.67
N LEU A 97 4.12 18.50 9.02
CA LEU A 97 4.05 17.84 10.32
C LEU A 97 4.75 18.72 11.36
N ALA A 98 4.11 18.97 12.49
CA ALA A 98 4.71 19.81 13.55
C ALA A 98 5.96 19.14 14.13
N GLU A 99 6.98 19.92 14.48
CA GLU A 99 8.25 19.36 14.98
C GLU A 99 8.07 18.58 16.29
N SER A 100 7.15 19.03 17.15
CA SER A 100 6.78 18.32 18.37
C SER A 100 6.19 16.93 18.10
N GLU A 101 5.38 16.80 17.04
CA GLU A 101 4.78 15.53 16.64
C GLU A 101 5.82 14.60 16.00
N LYS A 102 6.76 15.14 15.22
CA LYS A 102 7.88 14.37 14.69
C LYS A 102 8.70 13.73 15.79
N LEU A 103 9.06 14.50 16.81
CA LEU A 103 9.88 14.04 17.92
C LEU A 103 9.13 13.03 18.78
N SER A 104 7.86 13.30 19.13
CA SER A 104 7.09 12.40 19.98
C SER A 104 6.71 11.08 19.29
N MET A 105 6.36 11.15 18.00
CA MET A 105 5.95 9.99 17.20
C MET A 105 7.08 9.35 16.40
N LYS A 106 8.32 9.84 16.57
CA LYS A 106 9.50 9.43 15.79
C LYS A 106 9.23 9.40 14.28
N ARG A 107 8.56 10.44 13.78
CA ARG A 107 8.27 10.59 12.36
C ARG A 107 9.36 11.40 11.68
N HIS A 108 9.57 11.10 10.43
CA HIS A 108 10.50 11.77 9.55
C HIS A 108 9.77 12.80 8.69
N SER A 109 10.52 13.79 8.21
CA SER A 109 9.99 14.79 7.28
C SER A 109 11.06 15.19 6.28
N GLY A 110 10.64 15.57 5.08
CA GLY A 110 11.56 15.79 3.97
C GLY A 110 12.09 14.47 3.41
N GLY A 111 13.13 14.55 2.57
CA GLY A 111 13.66 13.41 1.83
C GLY A 111 12.74 12.93 0.71
N ASN A 112 13.12 11.82 0.09
CA ASN A 112 12.40 11.24 -1.04
C ASN A 112 11.66 9.96 -0.64
N GLY A 113 10.60 9.63 -1.40
CA GLY A 113 9.96 8.31 -1.32
C GLY A 113 10.89 7.20 -1.78
N ALA A 114 10.55 5.94 -1.48
CA ALA A 114 11.43 4.80 -1.71
C ALA A 114 11.94 4.72 -3.16
N ILE A 115 11.05 4.81 -4.15
CA ILE A 115 11.37 4.65 -5.57
C ILE A 115 12.33 5.72 -6.12
N ASP A 116 12.43 6.86 -5.43
CA ASP A 116 13.25 8.00 -5.82
C ASP A 116 14.65 7.94 -5.18
N ASN A 117 14.94 6.94 -4.34
CA ASN A 117 16.24 6.72 -3.72
C ASN A 117 17.03 5.60 -4.42
N PRO A 118 18.36 5.50 -4.24
CA PRO A 118 19.17 4.46 -4.85
C PRO A 118 18.74 3.04 -4.47
N ARG A 119 18.88 2.11 -5.42
CA ARG A 119 18.72 0.66 -5.17
C ARG A 119 19.87 0.16 -4.32
N GLU A 120 19.55 -0.73 -3.39
CA GLU A 120 20.52 -1.37 -2.51
C GLU A 120 20.16 -2.84 -2.26
N THR A 121 21.17 -3.65 -1.93
CA THR A 121 20.96 -5.03 -1.53
C THR A 121 20.53 -5.09 -0.07
N ALA A 122 19.57 -5.95 0.24
CA ALA A 122 19.29 -6.32 1.62
C ALA A 122 20.55 -6.90 2.30
N ASN A 123 20.61 -6.84 3.62
CA ASN A 123 21.75 -7.35 4.39
C ASN A 123 21.56 -8.82 4.84
N GLY A 124 20.40 -9.44 4.57
CA GLY A 124 20.10 -10.82 4.98
C GLY A 124 19.63 -10.99 6.43
N VAL A 125 19.64 -9.92 7.24
CA VAL A 125 19.40 -9.99 8.70
C VAL A 125 18.24 -9.10 9.12
N GLU A 126 18.12 -7.93 8.51
CA GLU A 126 17.08 -6.95 8.79
C GLU A 126 15.68 -7.52 8.51
N ILE A 127 14.74 -7.08 9.33
CA ILE A 127 13.35 -7.47 9.24
C ILE A 127 12.56 -6.29 8.71
N PHE A 128 11.65 -6.58 7.79
CA PHE A 128 10.67 -5.68 7.24
C PHE A 128 9.29 -6.15 7.66
N VAL A 129 8.37 -5.20 7.80
CA VAL A 129 7.00 -5.48 8.20
C VAL A 129 6.08 -4.90 7.14
N ARG A 130 5.26 -5.77 6.54
CA ARG A 130 4.12 -5.32 5.75
C ARG A 130 2.91 -5.27 6.67
N ILE A 131 2.25 -4.13 6.74
CA ILE A 131 0.99 -4.00 7.48
C ILE A 131 -0.19 -4.02 6.52
N SER A 132 -1.32 -4.53 6.98
CA SER A 132 -2.52 -4.64 6.15
C SER A 132 -3.80 -4.61 6.98
N ALA A 133 -4.88 -4.12 6.37
CA ALA A 133 -6.23 -4.35 6.87
C ALA A 133 -6.71 -5.79 6.59
N TYR A 134 -6.07 -6.49 5.64
CA TYR A 134 -6.54 -7.77 5.12
C TYR A 134 -5.66 -8.92 5.61
N GLU A 135 -6.31 -9.99 6.07
CA GLU A 135 -5.59 -11.20 6.52
C GLU A 135 -4.92 -11.93 5.34
N ASN A 136 -5.56 -11.84 4.17
CA ASN A 136 -5.12 -12.39 2.89
C ASN A 136 -4.55 -11.29 1.99
N ASP A 137 -3.61 -10.51 2.51
CA ASP A 137 -2.90 -9.51 1.69
C ASP A 137 -2.22 -10.19 0.49
N LYS A 138 -2.69 -9.85 -0.72
CA LYS A 138 -2.27 -10.52 -1.95
C LYS A 138 -0.85 -10.19 -2.38
N ARG A 139 -0.20 -9.21 -1.74
CA ARG A 139 1.23 -8.98 -1.97
C ARG A 139 2.12 -9.98 -1.24
N ILE A 140 1.55 -10.79 -0.34
CA ILE A 140 2.23 -11.95 0.25
C ILE A 140 1.88 -13.20 -0.58
N ASN A 141 2.91 -13.83 -1.15
CA ASN A 141 2.77 -15.18 -1.69
C ASN A 141 2.97 -16.19 -0.55
N PHE A 142 1.87 -16.70 -0.01
CA PHE A 142 1.87 -17.68 1.09
C PHE A 142 2.30 -19.09 0.66
N VAL A 143 2.33 -19.40 -0.64
CA VAL A 143 2.80 -20.70 -1.14
C VAL A 143 4.33 -20.72 -1.22
N GLU A 144 4.93 -19.64 -1.73
CA GLU A 144 6.38 -19.51 -1.84
C GLU A 144 7.03 -18.78 -0.65
N ASN A 145 6.21 -18.34 0.31
CA ASN A 145 6.60 -17.57 1.49
C ASN A 145 7.47 -16.36 1.15
N LYS A 146 6.96 -15.44 0.34
CA LYS A 146 7.71 -14.25 -0.12
C LYS A 146 6.82 -13.04 -0.42
N LEU A 147 7.43 -11.86 -0.55
CA LEU A 147 6.78 -10.71 -1.19
C LEU A 147 6.77 -10.91 -2.71
N ILE A 148 5.67 -10.53 -3.35
CA ILE A 148 5.62 -10.45 -4.82
C ILE A 148 6.28 -9.16 -5.30
N ASN A 149 6.49 -9.06 -6.61
CA ASN A 149 7.11 -7.91 -7.25
C ASN A 149 6.33 -6.62 -6.99
N GLY A 150 7.07 -5.52 -6.87
CA GLY A 150 6.52 -4.18 -6.70
C GLY A 150 5.80 -3.95 -5.37
N THR A 151 6.25 -4.60 -4.29
CA THR A 151 5.60 -4.54 -2.98
C THR A 151 6.29 -3.55 -2.05
N TYR A 152 5.50 -2.76 -1.33
CA TYR A 152 5.97 -1.89 -0.26
C TYR A 152 5.82 -2.55 1.12
N THR A 153 6.75 -2.21 2.00
CA THR A 153 6.76 -2.54 3.44
C THR A 153 7.26 -1.32 4.24
N THR A 154 7.28 -1.43 5.56
CA THR A 154 8.10 -0.60 6.45
C THR A 154 9.27 -1.42 7.02
N THR A 155 10.24 -0.75 7.65
CA THR A 155 11.27 -1.44 8.44
C THR A 155 10.69 -1.91 9.77
N HIS A 156 11.28 -2.93 10.38
CA HIS A 156 10.83 -3.39 11.69
C HIS A 156 10.99 -2.30 12.77
N ASN A 157 12.05 -1.50 12.71
CA ASN A 157 12.28 -0.41 13.66
C ASN A 157 11.18 0.66 13.56
N ASP A 158 10.83 1.08 12.35
CA ASP A 158 9.77 2.08 12.13
C ASP A 158 8.38 1.56 12.52
N TYR A 159 8.10 0.28 12.26
CA TYR A 159 6.91 -0.40 12.77
C TYR A 159 6.85 -0.38 14.30
N ILE A 160 7.96 -0.72 14.96
CA ILE A 160 8.08 -0.72 16.43
C ILE A 160 7.92 0.69 17.01
N ASP A 161 8.52 1.69 16.38
CA ASP A 161 8.39 3.09 16.75
C ASP A 161 6.94 3.57 16.65
N CYS A 162 6.25 3.24 15.56
CA CYS A 162 4.82 3.51 15.38
C CYS A 162 3.98 2.91 16.52
N MET A 163 4.26 1.65 16.89
CA MET A 163 3.51 0.97 17.96
C MET A 163 3.78 1.59 19.34
N TYR A 164 5.04 1.80 19.70
CA TYR A 164 5.40 2.30 21.02
C TYR A 164 4.99 3.75 21.25
N ALA A 165 4.98 4.56 20.19
CA ALA A 165 4.46 5.92 20.25
C ALA A 165 2.92 5.97 20.27
N ASN A 166 2.24 4.82 20.11
CA ASN A 166 0.79 4.75 19.90
C ASN A 166 0.33 5.64 18.73
N ASP A 167 1.14 5.65 17.66
CA ASP A 167 0.92 6.41 16.44
C ASP A 167 -0.08 5.69 15.52
N ASP A 168 -0.81 6.46 14.70
CA ASP A 168 -1.75 5.90 13.73
C ASP A 168 -1.00 5.42 12.48
N PRO A 169 -0.97 4.10 12.19
CA PRO A 169 -0.31 3.58 11.00
C PRO A 169 -0.95 4.09 9.70
N ILE A 170 -2.26 4.39 9.69
CA ILE A 170 -2.91 4.92 8.48
C ILE A 170 -2.33 6.29 8.12
N ASP A 171 -2.16 7.14 9.13
CA ASP A 171 -1.59 8.46 8.95
C ASP A 171 -0.08 8.43 8.70
N ARG A 172 0.67 7.61 9.45
CA ARG A 172 2.13 7.45 9.33
C ARG A 172 2.56 6.96 7.95
N TYR A 173 1.81 6.00 7.38
CA TYR A 173 2.12 5.41 6.07
C TYR A 173 1.29 6.00 4.92
N ALA A 174 0.57 7.09 5.18
CA ALA A 174 -0.26 7.82 4.21
C ALA A 174 -1.12 6.87 3.36
N LEU A 175 -1.82 5.97 4.04
CA LEU A 175 -2.66 4.96 3.41
C LEU A 175 -3.99 5.62 3.01
N PRO A 176 -4.52 5.38 1.79
CA PRO A 176 -5.87 5.80 1.41
C PRO A 176 -6.96 5.02 2.18
N ASN A 177 -6.59 4.37 3.30
CA ASN A 177 -7.19 3.15 3.83
C ASN A 177 -8.69 3.25 4.03
N ASP A 178 -9.30 2.11 3.76
CA ASP A 178 -10.70 1.77 3.78
C ASP A 178 -11.12 1.07 5.09
N GLU A 179 -10.15 0.59 5.88
CA GLU A 179 -10.36 -0.04 7.19
C GLU A 179 -9.17 0.18 8.16
N LYS A 180 -9.36 -0.19 9.43
CA LYS A 180 -8.29 -0.26 10.43
C LYS A 180 -7.26 -1.34 10.05
N ILE A 181 -5.97 -1.06 10.26
CA ILE A 181 -4.89 -2.05 10.14
C ILE A 181 -5.07 -3.14 11.20
N LYS A 182 -5.06 -4.40 10.76
CA LYS A 182 -5.33 -5.59 11.59
C LYS A 182 -4.16 -6.57 11.60
N TRP A 183 -3.31 -6.57 10.57
CA TRP A 183 -2.30 -7.59 10.36
C TRP A 183 -0.91 -7.00 10.12
N ALA A 184 0.10 -7.70 10.62
CA ALA A 184 1.51 -7.45 10.37
C ALA A 184 2.17 -8.74 9.86
N PHE A 185 2.76 -8.68 8.68
CA PHE A 185 3.49 -9.76 8.03
C PHE A 185 4.98 -9.45 8.09
N TYR A 186 5.78 -10.40 8.57
CA TYR A 186 7.21 -10.21 8.82
C TYR A 186 8.02 -10.88 7.72
N ILE A 187 8.97 -10.13 7.17
CA ILE A 187 9.80 -10.53 6.03
C ILE A 187 11.26 -10.29 6.38
N ARG A 188 12.09 -11.33 6.21
CA ARG A 188 13.54 -11.24 6.29
C ARG A 188 14.12 -11.53 4.90
N PRO A 189 14.38 -10.51 4.08
CA PRO A 189 14.94 -10.69 2.75
C PRO A 189 16.35 -11.30 2.83
N GLN A 190 16.75 -12.02 1.78
CA GLN A 190 18.11 -12.53 1.61
C GLN A 190 19.03 -11.43 1.11
N SER A 191 20.35 -11.58 1.26
CA SER A 191 21.31 -10.55 0.84
C SER A 191 21.37 -10.30 -0.67
N ILE A 192 20.72 -11.16 -1.47
CA ILE A 192 20.57 -10.99 -2.91
C ILE A 192 19.35 -10.15 -3.31
N ASP A 193 18.40 -9.96 -2.38
CA ASP A 193 17.17 -9.20 -2.65
C ASP A 193 17.50 -7.71 -2.74
N ILE A 194 16.87 -7.02 -3.68
CA ILE A 194 17.08 -5.59 -3.92
C ILE A 194 15.89 -4.82 -3.36
N LEU A 195 16.18 -3.71 -2.68
CA LEU A 195 15.18 -2.80 -2.18
C LEU A 195 15.63 -1.35 -2.33
N GLN A 196 14.68 -0.43 -2.13
CA GLN A 196 14.95 1.00 -1.98
C GLN A 196 14.24 1.49 -0.72
N ARG A 197 14.90 2.31 0.10
CA ARG A 197 14.29 2.90 1.30
C ARG A 197 13.88 4.34 1.04
N GLY A 198 12.89 4.84 1.76
CA GLY A 198 12.48 6.23 1.68
C GLY A 198 11.62 6.67 2.84
N ILE A 199 11.23 7.92 2.80
CA ILE A 199 10.28 8.50 3.76
C ILE A 199 8.93 8.57 3.07
N VAL A 200 7.91 8.07 3.74
CA VAL A 200 6.53 8.14 3.26
C VAL A 200 6.12 9.60 3.14
N GLN A 201 5.83 10.00 1.91
CA GLN A 201 5.35 11.35 1.59
C GLN A 201 3.86 11.51 1.96
N PRO A 202 3.39 12.73 2.30
CA PRO A 202 1.97 12.99 2.54
C PRO A 202 1.09 12.60 1.34
N ALA A 203 -0.07 12.03 1.61
CA ALA A 203 -1.08 11.67 0.61
C ALA A 203 -2.44 11.38 1.26
N PHE A 204 -3.53 11.56 0.52
CA PHE A 204 -4.91 11.26 0.95
C PHE A 204 -5.34 11.98 2.22
N GLY A 205 -4.82 13.19 2.45
CA GLY A 205 -5.08 13.92 3.68
C GLY A 205 -4.32 13.39 4.90
N HIS A 206 -3.33 12.52 4.73
CA HIS A 206 -2.47 12.00 5.79
C HIS A 206 -1.08 12.63 5.77
N ASN A 207 -0.46 12.77 6.95
CA ASN A 207 0.81 13.47 7.09
C ASN A 207 2.02 12.64 6.60
N GLY A 208 1.93 11.31 6.59
CA GLY A 208 3.07 10.46 6.30
C GLY A 208 4.15 10.54 7.38
N GLY A 209 5.41 10.35 6.97
CA GLY A 209 6.59 10.44 7.83
C GLY A 209 7.06 9.12 8.43
N GLY A 210 6.41 8.00 8.12
CA GLY A 210 7.02 6.68 8.34
C GLY A 210 8.18 6.40 7.38
N ILE A 211 8.92 5.35 7.66
CA ILE A 211 9.90 4.78 6.74
C ILE A 211 9.21 3.74 5.85
N GLU A 212 9.49 3.78 4.56
CA GLU A 212 9.05 2.78 3.60
C GLU A 212 10.23 2.08 2.94
N ALA A 213 10.03 0.82 2.57
CA ALA A 213 10.92 0.04 1.73
C ALA A 213 10.14 -0.56 0.56
N TYR A 214 10.70 -0.43 -0.64
CA TYR A 214 10.11 -0.93 -1.88
C TYR A 214 10.95 -2.07 -2.45
N PHE A 215 10.29 -3.19 -2.75
CA PHE A 215 10.89 -4.39 -3.35
C PHE A 215 10.41 -4.54 -4.80
N GLU A 216 11.15 -3.96 -5.75
CA GLU A 216 10.82 -3.99 -7.19
C GLU A 216 10.60 -5.41 -7.71
N ASN A 217 11.50 -6.34 -7.34
CA ASN A 217 11.45 -7.74 -7.75
C ASN A 217 10.90 -8.67 -6.65
N GLY A 218 10.21 -8.10 -5.65
CA GLY A 218 9.77 -8.85 -4.48
C GLY A 218 10.97 -9.35 -3.68
N THR A 219 10.79 -10.47 -3.00
CA THR A 219 11.87 -11.11 -2.25
C THR A 219 12.07 -12.55 -2.67
N SER A 220 13.20 -13.11 -2.30
CA SER A 220 13.48 -14.53 -2.42
C SER A 220 12.43 -15.40 -1.72
N LYS A 221 12.35 -16.68 -2.09
CA LYS A 221 11.45 -17.65 -1.45
C LYS A 221 11.81 -17.84 0.02
N ASN A 222 10.81 -18.14 0.84
CA ASN A 222 10.95 -18.38 2.29
C ASN A 222 11.52 -17.20 3.09
N THR A 223 11.29 -15.97 2.65
CA THR A 223 11.66 -14.75 3.39
C THR A 223 10.50 -14.24 4.24
N TYR A 224 9.24 -14.47 3.85
CA TYR A 224 8.08 -14.28 4.73
C TYR A 224 8.02 -15.44 5.72
N TYR A 225 7.94 -15.14 7.02
CA TYR A 225 8.06 -16.17 8.05
C TYR A 225 7.08 -16.04 9.20
N ASN A 226 6.34 -14.94 9.32
CA ASN A 226 5.38 -14.77 10.42
C ASN A 226 4.25 -13.79 10.07
N LYS A 227 3.04 -14.08 10.57
CA LYS A 227 1.87 -13.19 10.57
C LYS A 227 1.38 -13.02 12.00
N LYS A 228 1.14 -11.78 12.40
CA LYS A 228 0.52 -11.44 13.68
C LYS A 228 -0.59 -10.43 13.49
N GLU A 229 -1.46 -10.32 14.50
CA GLU A 229 -2.28 -9.12 14.63
C GLU A 229 -1.38 -7.89 14.85
N TYR A 230 -1.75 -6.76 14.24
CA TYR A 230 -1.06 -5.51 14.42
C TYR A 230 -1.02 -5.12 15.90
N GLY A 231 0.15 -4.74 16.42
CA GLY A 231 0.31 -4.41 17.84
C GLY A 231 0.72 -5.58 18.76
N LYS A 232 0.82 -6.82 18.24
CA LYS A 232 1.16 -8.03 19.02
C LYS A 232 2.50 -8.68 18.61
#